data_AF-K1RI99-F1
#
_entry.id   AF-K1RI99-F1
#
_cell.length_a   1.000
_cell.length_b   1.000
_cell.length_c   1.000
_cell.angle_alpha   90.00
_cell.angle_beta   90.00
_cell.angle_gamma   90.00
#
_symmetry.space_group_name_H-M   'P 1'
#
loop_
_entity.id
_entity.type
_entity.pdbx_description
1 polymer ?
#
loop_
_entity_poly.entity_id
_entity_poly.type
_entity_poly.pdbx_seq_one_letter_code
_entity_poly.pdbx_strand_id
1 'polypeptide(L)'
;MESGKDFLSDIFYYLPPRIRAFFLKLPPNICDEITEIRLRADKPVSIVTRNGCAFITSGGRMSFICSDNLPVITGSEISDMVTKMCGYSVYSHQSDLVNGFITLKGGCRVGICGTAVIQNGAVTAIRELTSVNIRVAREIKGCSDAISDRLF
;
A
#
# COMPACT_ATOMS: atom_id res chain seq x y z
N MET A 1 -10.71 -23.21 -15.00
CA MET A 1 -10.49 -22.79 -13.59
C MET A 1 -10.13 -21.31 -13.61
N GLU A 2 -11.11 -20.46 -13.87
CA GLU A 2 -10.95 -19.01 -13.88
C GLU A 2 -11.24 -18.52 -12.46
N SER A 3 -10.21 -18.42 -11.63
CA SER A 3 -10.37 -18.03 -10.23
C SER A 3 -9.57 -16.77 -9.94
N GLY A 4 -10.29 -15.65 -9.86
CA GLY A 4 -9.83 -14.41 -9.26
C GLY A 4 -8.91 -13.59 -10.16
N LYS A 5 -9.37 -12.41 -10.59
CA LYS A 5 -8.42 -11.33 -10.85
C LYS A 5 -7.56 -11.20 -9.59
N ASP A 6 -6.25 -11.36 -9.75
CA ASP A 6 -5.30 -11.35 -8.66
C ASP A 6 -5.38 -9.97 -7.97
N PHE A 7 -6.04 -9.89 -6.81
CA PHE A 7 -6.33 -8.62 -6.11
C PHE A 7 -5.05 -7.79 -5.86
N LEU A 8 -3.93 -8.49 -5.68
CA LEU A 8 -2.62 -7.87 -5.58
C LEU A 8 -2.22 -7.12 -6.86
N SER A 9 -2.58 -7.64 -8.03
CA SER A 9 -2.36 -6.99 -9.33
C SER A 9 -3.18 -5.70 -9.45
N ASP A 10 -4.39 -5.66 -8.91
CA ASP A 10 -5.20 -4.43 -8.84
C ASP A 10 -4.55 -3.37 -7.94
N ILE A 11 -3.91 -3.78 -6.83
CA ILE A 11 -3.11 -2.86 -6.00
C ILE A 11 -1.88 -2.37 -6.75
N PHE A 12 -1.15 -3.27 -7.41
CA PHE A 12 0.06 -2.93 -8.17
C PHE A 12 -0.21 -1.98 -9.32
N TYR A 13 -1.43 -1.93 -9.84
CA TYR A 13 -1.84 -0.95 -10.83
C TYR A 13 -1.66 0.49 -10.34
N TYR A 14 -1.86 0.77 -9.05
CA TYR A 14 -1.73 2.12 -8.51
C TYR A 14 -0.26 2.53 -8.32
N LEU A 15 0.66 1.58 -8.17
CA LEU A 15 2.06 1.87 -7.92
C LEU A 15 2.73 2.61 -9.11
N PRO A 16 3.70 3.51 -8.85
CA PRO A 16 4.49 4.13 -9.90
C PRO A 16 5.14 3.07 -10.81
N PRO A 17 5.23 3.28 -12.15
CA PRO A 17 5.70 2.24 -13.08
C PRO A 17 7.04 1.60 -12.71
N ARG A 18 8.00 2.43 -12.26
CA ARG A 18 9.32 1.96 -11.81
C ARG A 18 9.22 1.07 -10.57
N ILE A 19 8.45 1.48 -9.57
CA ILE A 19 8.24 0.71 -8.34
C ILE A 19 7.49 -0.58 -8.64
N ARG A 20 6.42 -0.50 -9.44
CA ARG A 20 5.63 -1.66 -9.90
C ARG A 20 6.50 -2.73 -10.54
N ALA A 21 7.50 -2.35 -11.33
CA ALA A 21 8.41 -3.30 -11.97
C ALA A 21 9.19 -4.18 -10.98
N PHE A 22 9.46 -3.71 -9.76
CA PHE A 22 10.10 -4.52 -8.72
C PHE A 22 9.14 -5.52 -8.08
N PHE A 23 7.89 -5.10 -7.86
CA PHE A 23 6.83 -5.98 -7.34
C PHE A 23 6.48 -7.10 -8.33
N LEU A 24 6.45 -6.81 -9.64
CA LEU A 24 6.18 -7.83 -10.66
C LEU A 24 7.27 -8.91 -10.79
N LYS A 25 8.45 -8.67 -10.22
CA LYS A 25 9.55 -9.66 -10.18
C LYS A 25 9.54 -10.50 -8.90
N LEU A 26 8.69 -10.17 -7.93
CA LEU A 26 8.62 -10.94 -6.68
C LEU A 26 8.09 -12.37 -6.97
N PRO A 27 8.70 -13.39 -6.35
CA PRO A 27 8.16 -14.74 -6.34
C PRO A 27 6.69 -14.77 -5.85
N PRO A 28 5.81 -15.60 -6.45
CA PRO A 28 4.39 -15.67 -6.06
C PRO A 28 4.17 -15.96 -4.57
N ASN A 29 4.99 -16.83 -3.98
CA ASN A 29 4.89 -17.15 -2.55
C ASN A 29 5.13 -15.95 -1.64
N ILE A 30 5.95 -14.98 -2.06
CA ILE A 30 6.16 -13.74 -1.31
C ILE A 30 4.95 -12.82 -1.46
N CYS A 31 4.44 -12.68 -2.68
CA CYS A 31 3.21 -11.92 -2.96
C CYS A 31 2.03 -12.41 -2.10
N ASP A 32 1.91 -13.72 -1.92
CA ASP A 32 0.91 -14.39 -1.07
C ASP A 32 1.06 -14.12 0.43
N GLU A 33 2.19 -13.54 0.86
CA GLU A 33 2.45 -13.18 2.26
C GLU A 33 2.34 -11.68 2.57
N ILE A 34 2.41 -10.79 1.55
CA ILE A 34 2.31 -9.33 1.72
C ILE A 34 0.98 -8.88 2.37
N THR A 35 1.04 -8.41 3.61
CA THR A 35 -0.13 -7.82 4.30
C THR A 35 -0.17 -6.30 4.20
N GLU A 36 0.97 -5.65 4.05
CA GLU A 36 1.05 -4.19 3.88
C GLU A 36 2.14 -3.78 2.89
N ILE A 37 1.90 -2.71 2.14
CA ILE A 37 2.89 -2.00 1.35
C ILE A 37 3.08 -0.61 1.95
N ARG A 38 4.32 -0.27 2.28
CA ARG A 38 4.69 0.97 2.99
C ARG A 38 5.64 1.79 2.12
N LEU A 39 5.14 2.96 1.72
CA LEU A 39 5.81 3.90 0.84
C LEU A 39 6.02 5.20 1.61
N ARG A 40 7.26 5.67 1.72
CA ARG A 40 7.61 6.92 2.40
C ARG A 40 8.58 7.67 1.51
N ALA A 41 8.33 8.97 1.34
CA ALA A 41 9.14 9.83 0.50
C ALA A 41 10.61 9.72 0.91
N ASP A 42 11.44 9.50 -0.09
CA ASP A 42 12.90 9.42 0.01
C ASP A 42 13.39 8.30 0.94
N LYS A 43 12.57 7.26 1.13
CA LYS A 43 12.94 6.03 1.85
C LYS A 43 12.74 4.78 0.99
N PRO A 44 13.47 3.68 1.30
CA PRO A 44 13.28 2.40 0.64
C PRO A 44 11.84 1.89 0.70
N VAL A 45 11.39 1.28 -0.40
CA VAL A 45 10.09 0.60 -0.47
C VAL A 45 10.09 -0.60 0.47
N SER A 46 9.11 -0.66 1.36
CA SER A 46 8.97 -1.74 2.33
C SER A 46 7.62 -2.44 2.22
N ILE A 47 7.62 -3.71 2.59
CA ILE A 47 6.45 -4.56 2.70
C ILE A 47 6.42 -5.19 4.09
N VAL A 48 5.22 -5.50 4.55
CA VAL A 48 5.01 -6.34 5.74
C VAL A 48 4.49 -7.68 5.28
N THR A 49 5.06 -8.73 5.83
CA THR A 49 4.65 -10.13 5.63
C THR A 49 4.34 -10.75 6.99
N ARG A 50 3.90 -12.02 6.99
CA ARG A 50 3.76 -12.80 8.23
C ARG A 50 5.06 -12.88 9.03
N ASN A 51 6.21 -12.81 8.34
CA ASN A 51 7.54 -12.90 8.92
C ASN A 51 8.11 -11.53 9.35
N GLY A 52 7.31 -10.45 9.26
CA GLY A 52 7.71 -9.10 9.66
C GLY A 52 7.95 -8.16 8.47
N CYS A 53 8.71 -7.09 8.74
CA CYS A 53 8.98 -6.03 7.78
C CYS A 53 10.22 -6.35 6.92
N ALA A 54 10.10 -6.14 5.61
CA ALA A 54 11.21 -6.28 4.67
C ALA A 54 11.19 -5.14 3.64
N PHE A 55 12.30 -4.96 2.96
CA PHE A 55 12.46 -4.07 1.82
C PHE A 55 12.45 -4.86 0.52
N ILE A 56 11.99 -4.23 -0.55
CA ILE A 56 12.08 -4.81 -1.89
C ILE A 56 13.40 -4.39 -2.51
N THR A 57 14.12 -5.33 -3.12
CA THR A 57 15.33 -5.06 -3.89
C THR A 57 14.99 -4.81 -5.36
N SER A 58 15.87 -4.11 -6.08
CA SER A 58 15.73 -3.86 -7.52
C SER A 58 15.67 -5.14 -8.38
N GLY A 59 16.21 -6.25 -7.85
CA GLY A 59 16.14 -7.58 -8.43
C GLY A 59 14.85 -8.36 -8.19
N GLY A 60 13.88 -7.81 -7.45
CA GLY A 60 12.62 -8.51 -7.15
C GLY A 60 12.73 -9.55 -6.03
N ARG A 61 13.55 -9.27 -5.02
CA ARG A 61 13.69 -10.09 -3.80
C ARG A 61 13.43 -9.27 -2.55
N MET A 62 13.19 -9.93 -1.42
CA MET A 62 13.15 -9.30 -0.10
C MET A 62 14.56 -9.09 0.47
N SER A 63 14.74 -7.99 1.19
CA SER A 63 15.90 -7.72 2.04
C SER A 63 15.40 -7.32 3.43
N PHE A 64 16.02 -7.87 4.48
CA PHE A 64 15.78 -7.45 5.85
C PHE A 64 16.78 -6.37 6.32
N ILE A 65 17.71 -6.00 5.44
CA ILE A 65 18.74 -5.00 5.69
C ILE A 65 18.37 -3.74 4.92
N CYS A 66 18.35 -2.60 5.61
CA CYS A 66 18.18 -1.29 5.00
C CYS A 66 19.53 -0.80 4.48
N SER A 67 19.66 -0.65 3.16
CA SER A 67 20.89 -0.22 2.48
C SER A 67 20.61 0.77 1.35
N ASP A 68 21.63 1.53 0.94
CA ASP A 68 21.50 2.62 -0.03
C ASP A 68 21.16 2.17 -1.46
N ASN A 69 21.36 0.90 -1.78
CA ASN A 69 21.05 0.32 -3.09
C ASN A 69 19.57 -0.10 -3.24
N LEU A 70 18.75 0.09 -2.20
CA LEU A 70 17.34 -0.26 -2.26
C LEU A 70 16.55 0.78 -3.07
N PRO A 71 15.52 0.36 -3.84
CA PRO A 71 14.63 1.28 -4.50
C PRO A 71 13.93 2.21 -3.51
N VAL A 72 14.16 3.51 -3.71
CA VAL A 72 13.50 4.61 -2.99
C VAL A 72 12.34 5.12 -3.83
N ILE A 73 11.27 5.63 -3.18
CA ILE A 73 10.14 6.31 -3.82
C ILE A 73 10.18 7.81 -3.47
N THR A 74 9.90 8.70 -4.43
CA THR A 74 9.90 10.15 -4.19
C THR A 74 8.55 10.67 -3.69
N GLY A 75 8.53 11.86 -3.10
CA GLY A 75 7.28 12.54 -2.74
C GLY A 75 6.38 12.88 -3.95
N SER A 76 6.98 13.14 -5.12
CA SER A 76 6.22 13.35 -6.36
C SER A 76 5.56 12.06 -6.84
N GLU A 77 6.28 10.93 -6.84
CA GLU A 77 5.72 9.61 -7.18
C GLU A 77 4.57 9.24 -6.23
N ILE A 78 4.68 9.58 -4.94
CA ILE A 78 3.60 9.39 -3.96
C ILE A 78 2.38 10.26 -4.28
N SER A 79 2.59 11.54 -4.60
CA SER A 79 1.51 12.48 -4.89
C SER A 79 0.75 12.10 -6.17
N ASP A 80 1.47 11.67 -7.20
CA ASP A 80 0.88 11.19 -8.46
C ASP A 80 0.08 9.89 -8.25
N MET A 81 0.62 8.97 -7.45
CA MET A 81 -0.06 7.74 -7.07
C MET A 81 -1.36 8.02 -6.32
N VAL A 82 -1.36 8.93 -5.35
CA VAL A 82 -2.57 9.29 -4.60
C VAL A 82 -3.59 9.98 -5.51
N THR A 83 -3.17 10.86 -6.40
CA THR A 83 -4.05 11.48 -7.40
C THR A 83 -4.74 10.42 -8.27
N LYS A 84 -3.98 9.41 -8.71
CA LYS A 84 -4.50 8.26 -9.45
C LYS A 84 -5.48 7.41 -8.61
N MET A 85 -5.18 7.19 -7.32
CA MET A 85 -6.08 6.47 -6.40
C MET A 85 -7.43 7.18 -6.20
N CYS A 86 -7.42 8.51 -6.20
CA CYS A 86 -8.63 9.36 -6.17
C CYS A 86 -9.34 9.46 -7.54
N GLY A 87 -8.95 8.65 -8.54
CA GLY A 87 -9.55 8.72 -9.88
C GLY A 87 -9.33 10.07 -10.57
N TYR A 88 -8.21 10.75 -10.29
CA TYR A 88 -7.88 12.10 -10.76
C TYR A 88 -8.83 13.21 -10.28
N SER A 89 -9.66 12.93 -9.25
CA SER A 89 -10.48 13.93 -8.58
C SER A 89 -10.16 13.95 -7.08
N VAL A 90 -9.04 14.58 -6.72
CA VAL A 90 -8.62 14.71 -5.31
C VAL A 90 -9.69 15.42 -4.48
N TYR A 91 -10.37 16.41 -5.07
CA TYR A 91 -11.42 17.18 -4.42
C TYR A 91 -12.62 16.32 -4.00
N SER A 92 -13.02 15.32 -4.80
CA SER A 92 -14.13 14.44 -4.43
C SER A 92 -13.80 13.51 -3.25
N HIS A 93 -12.51 13.37 -2.92
CA HIS A 93 -12.01 12.57 -1.80
C HIS A 93 -11.54 13.43 -0.62
N GLN A 94 -11.83 14.74 -0.59
CA GLN A 94 -11.34 15.66 0.44
C GLN A 94 -11.69 15.20 1.86
N SER A 95 -12.91 14.69 2.07
CA SER A 95 -13.34 14.16 3.38
C SER A 95 -12.49 12.98 3.83
N ASP A 96 -12.19 12.04 2.92
CA ASP A 96 -11.39 10.86 3.24
C ASP A 96 -9.94 11.29 3.53
N LEU A 97 -9.39 12.17 2.69
CA LEU A 97 -8.04 12.69 2.83
C LEU A 97 -7.84 13.43 4.14
N VAL A 98 -8.78 14.29 4.55
CA VAL A 98 -8.75 14.97 5.86
C VAL A 98 -8.76 13.97 7.02
N ASN A 99 -9.44 12.84 6.86
CA ASN A 99 -9.43 11.74 7.83
C ASN A 99 -8.19 10.83 7.71
N GLY A 100 -7.25 11.14 6.81
CA GLY A 100 -5.97 10.45 6.67
C GLY A 100 -6.04 9.12 5.92
N PHE A 101 -7.08 8.86 5.11
CA PHE A 101 -7.15 7.63 4.32
C PHE A 101 -7.85 7.81 2.95
N ILE A 102 -7.79 6.78 2.12
CA ILE A 102 -8.57 6.62 0.88
C ILE A 102 -9.07 5.17 0.85
N THR A 103 -10.26 4.95 0.29
CA THR A 103 -10.77 3.59 0.04
C THR A 103 -10.71 3.28 -1.44
N LEU A 104 -9.95 2.26 -1.83
CA LEU A 104 -9.84 1.83 -3.22
C LEU A 104 -11.03 0.95 -3.62
N LYS A 105 -11.23 0.82 -4.94
CA LYS A 105 -12.15 -0.18 -5.49
C LYS A 105 -11.70 -1.58 -5.02
N GLY A 106 -12.62 -2.35 -4.44
CA GLY A 106 -12.31 -3.63 -3.79
C GLY A 106 -12.15 -3.56 -2.26
N GLY A 107 -12.34 -2.39 -1.64
CA GLY A 107 -12.42 -2.25 -0.18
C GLY A 107 -11.08 -2.11 0.55
N CYS A 108 -9.96 -2.05 -0.19
CA CYS A 108 -8.64 -1.76 0.39
C CYS A 108 -8.59 -0.34 0.95
N ARG A 109 -8.17 -0.20 2.21
CA ARG A 109 -7.92 1.11 2.84
C ARG A 109 -6.46 1.48 2.69
N VAL A 110 -6.24 2.70 2.22
CA VAL A 110 -4.94 3.30 2.03
C VAL A 110 -4.79 4.42 3.02
N GLY A 111 -3.91 4.28 4.00
CA GLY A 111 -3.55 5.38 4.90
C GLY A 111 -2.62 6.36 4.20
N ILE A 112 -2.80 7.64 4.47
CA ILE A 112 -1.96 8.72 3.92
C ILE A 112 -1.42 9.60 5.05
N CYS A 113 -0.27 10.23 4.80
CA CYS A 113 0.28 11.26 5.68
C CYS A 113 0.89 12.39 4.85
N GLY A 114 0.86 13.60 5.40
CA GLY A 114 1.40 14.82 4.79
C GLY A 114 1.26 15.99 5.76
N THR A 115 1.42 17.20 5.23
CA THR A 115 1.27 18.45 5.97
C THR A 115 -0.20 18.81 6.11
N ALA A 116 -0.71 18.84 7.35
CA ALA A 116 -2.08 19.25 7.64
C ALA A 116 -2.26 20.77 7.49
N VAL A 117 -3.30 21.17 6.76
CA VAL A 117 -3.76 22.57 6.70
C VAL A 117 -4.89 22.71 7.72
N ILE A 118 -4.73 23.63 8.68
CA ILE A 118 -5.66 23.82 9.78
C ILE A 118 -6.34 25.18 9.63
N GLN A 119 -7.67 25.20 9.75
CA GLN A 119 -8.47 26.42 9.84
C GLN A 119 -9.47 26.26 10.99
N ASN A 120 -9.57 27.26 11.86
CA ASN A 120 -10.49 27.26 13.00
C ASN A 120 -10.39 26.00 13.89
N GLY A 121 -9.17 25.47 14.07
CA GLY A 121 -8.92 24.27 14.89
C GLY A 121 -9.25 22.94 14.21
N ALA A 122 -9.74 22.94 12.97
CA ALA A 122 -10.03 21.74 12.20
C ALA A 122 -9.06 21.57 11.03
N VAL A 123 -8.69 20.32 10.71
CA VAL A 123 -7.95 20.00 9.49
C VAL A 123 -8.90 20.18 8.29
N THR A 124 -8.53 21.04 7.35
CA THR A 124 -9.33 21.30 6.14
C THR A 124 -8.74 20.68 4.89
N ALA A 125 -7.44 20.37 4.89
CA ALA A 125 -6.76 19.67 3.82
C ALA A 125 -5.48 18.99 4.30
N ILE A 126 -4.97 18.04 3.51
CA ILE A 126 -3.61 17.53 3.60
C ILE A 126 -2.87 17.93 2.33
N ARG A 127 -1.67 18.50 2.47
CA ARG A 127 -0.75 18.87 1.38
C ARG A 127 0.55 18.10 1.54
N GLU A 128 1.42 18.14 0.54
CA GLU A 128 2.77 17.57 0.61
C GLU A 128 2.77 16.13 1.12
N LEU A 129 2.14 15.23 0.37
CA LEU A 129 1.99 13.84 0.77
C LEU A 129 3.37 13.18 0.91
N THR A 130 3.67 12.70 2.11
CA THR A 130 4.98 12.14 2.47
C THR A 130 4.97 10.63 2.61
N SER A 131 3.81 10.01 2.83
CA SER A 131 3.74 8.56 2.93
C SER A 131 2.36 7.99 2.63
N VAL A 132 2.39 6.73 2.21
CA VAL A 132 1.23 5.91 1.92
C VAL A 132 1.43 4.52 2.53
N ASN A 133 0.40 4.02 3.21
CA ASN A 133 0.33 2.65 3.69
C ASN A 133 -0.87 1.96 3.05
N ILE A 134 -0.63 0.93 2.24
CA ILE A 134 -1.68 0.13 1.61
C ILE A 134 -1.80 -1.16 2.40
N ARG A 135 -2.96 -1.40 3.02
CA ARG A 135 -3.26 -2.68 3.69
C ARG A 135 -3.90 -3.64 2.70
N VAL A 136 -3.23 -4.75 2.42
CA VAL A 136 -3.71 -5.76 1.48
C VAL A 136 -4.75 -6.63 2.17
N ALA A 137 -6.03 -6.36 1.91
CA ALA A 137 -7.14 -7.19 2.40
C ALA A 137 -7.28 -8.43 1.51
N ARG A 138 -7.11 -9.63 2.07
CA ARG A 138 -7.39 -10.88 1.36
C ARG A 138 -8.04 -11.91 2.27
N GLU A 139 -8.79 -12.81 1.65
CA GLU A 139 -9.29 -13.99 2.32
C GLU A 139 -8.13 -14.92 2.70
N ILE A 140 -8.13 -15.41 3.94
CA ILE A 140 -7.25 -16.48 4.38
C ILE A 140 -8.14 -17.70 4.62
N LYS A 141 -8.21 -18.58 3.61
CA LYS A 141 -9.01 -19.81 3.70
C LYS A 141 -8.48 -20.71 4.81
N GLY A 142 -9.41 -21.30 5.55
CA GLY A 142 -9.12 -22.17 6.68
C GLY A 142 -8.63 -21.45 7.95
N CYS A 143 -8.67 -20.12 8.01
CA CYS A 143 -8.21 -19.38 9.19
C CYS A 143 -9.06 -19.66 10.45
N SER A 144 -10.32 -20.07 10.26
CA SER A 144 -11.26 -20.39 11.33
C SER A 144 -11.26 -21.86 11.73
N ASP A 145 -10.70 -22.77 10.91
CA ASP A 145 -10.90 -24.22 11.05
C ASP A 145 -10.50 -24.74 12.44
N ALA A 146 -9.40 -24.23 12.98
CA ALA A 146 -8.92 -24.60 14.32
C ALA A 146 -9.85 -24.16 15.47
N ILE A 147 -10.76 -23.21 15.23
CA ILE A 147 -11.68 -22.65 16.23
C ILE A 147 -13.11 -23.12 15.96
N SER A 148 -13.52 -23.32 14.70
CA SER A 148 -14.86 -23.79 14.34
C SER A 148 -15.19 -25.12 15.02
N ASP A 149 -14.24 -26.06 15.01
CA ASP A 149 -14.38 -27.39 15.62
C ASP A 149 -14.46 -27.37 17.16
N ARG A 150 -14.21 -26.20 17.78
CA ARG A 150 -14.29 -26.00 19.23
C ARG A 150 -15.55 -25.24 19.66
N LEU A 151 -16.17 -24.53 18.72
CA LEU A 151 -17.37 -23.72 18.97
C LEU A 151 -18.66 -24.46 18.61
N PHE A 152 -18.57 -25.46 17.73
CA PHE A 152 -19.65 -26.33 17.27
C PHE A 152 -19.21 -27.79 17.40
#